data_AF-A0A2A5NYI1-F1
#
_entry.id   AF-A0A2A5NYI1-F1
#
_cell.length_a   1.000
_cell.length_b   1.000
_cell.length_c   1.000
_cell.angle_alpha   90.00
_cell.angle_beta   90.00
_cell.angle_gamma   90.00
#
_symmetry.space_group_name_H-M   'P 1'
#
loop_
_entity.id
_entity.type
_entity.pdbx_description
1 polymer ?
#
loop_
_entity_poly.entity_id
_entity_poly.type
_entity_poly.pdbx_seq_one_letter_code
_entity_poly.pdbx_strand_id
1 'polypeptide(L)' 'MSEEWRITSRSLHSKSPETPYEGRVVRGRVRATLVRGTVVAEGGEVKAPPGYGLMLRPRGG' A
#
# COMPACT_ATOMS: atom_id res chain seq x y z
N MET A 1 2.75 12.79 13.99
CA MET A 1 2.63 13.65 12.79
C MET A 1 1.58 13.02 11.87
N SER A 2 0.41 13.63 11.75
CA SER A 2 -0.69 13.16 10.92
C SER A 2 -0.85 14.07 9.70
N GLU A 3 -0.68 13.51 8.50
CA GLU A 3 -0.89 14.22 7.22
C GLU A 3 -2.36 14.10 6.80
N GLU A 4 -2.97 15.19 6.36
CA GLU A 4 -4.28 15.17 5.71
C GLU A 4 -4.11 15.13 4.19
N TRP A 5 -4.88 14.28 3.52
CA TRP A 5 -4.83 14.15 2.06
C TRP A 5 -6.17 13.72 1.51
N ARG A 6 -6.37 14.00 0.22
CA ARG A 6 -7.58 13.62 -0.53
C ARG A 6 -7.30 12.36 -1.34
N ILE A 7 -8.17 11.37 -1.22
CA ILE A 7 -8.10 10.16 -2.02
C ILE A 7 -8.52 10.49 -3.46
N THR A 8 -7.68 10.09 -4.41
CA THR A 8 -8.02 10.08 -5.84
C THR A 8 -7.66 8.74 -6.44
N SER A 9 -8.41 8.27 -7.44
CA SER A 9 -8.11 6.98 -8.08
C SER A 9 -6.68 6.91 -8.63
N ARG A 10 -6.19 8.02 -9.18
CA ARG A 10 -4.81 8.18 -9.69
C ARG A 10 -3.73 8.04 -8.62
N SER A 11 -4.06 8.22 -7.36
CA SER A 11 -3.12 8.07 -6.24
C SER A 11 -2.97 6.62 -5.76
N LEU A 12 -3.73 5.67 -6.32
CA LEU A 12 -3.74 4.27 -5.92
C LEU A 12 -2.98 3.39 -6.91
N HIS A 13 -2.32 2.35 -6.41
CA HIS A 13 -1.60 1.34 -7.22
C HIS A 13 -2.50 0.33 -7.94
N SER A 14 -3.81 0.40 -7.71
CA SER A 14 -4.76 -0.50 -8.37
C SER A 14 -4.80 -0.22 -9.87
N LYS A 15 -4.93 -1.28 -10.69
CA LYS A 15 -5.20 -1.14 -12.13
C LYS A 15 -6.60 -0.62 -12.42
N SER A 16 -7.53 -0.73 -11.46
CA SER A 16 -8.88 -0.20 -11.60
C SER A 16 -8.83 1.33 -11.57
N PRO A 17 -9.46 2.03 -12.54
CA PRO A 17 -9.46 3.48 -12.61
C PRO A 17 -10.42 4.15 -11.60
N GLU A 18 -11.19 3.36 -10.85
CA GLU A 18 -12.26 3.85 -9.98
C GLU A 18 -12.09 3.38 -8.53
N THR A 19 -12.54 4.23 -7.60
CA THR A 19 -12.61 3.94 -6.17
C THR A 19 -13.85 4.57 -5.56
N PRO A 20 -14.59 3.88 -4.68
CA PRO A 20 -15.76 4.46 -3.99
C PRO A 20 -15.38 5.58 -3.01
N TYR A 21 -14.08 5.80 -2.78
CA TYR A 21 -13.56 6.81 -1.86
C TYR A 21 -13.09 8.09 -2.55
N GLU A 22 -13.35 8.24 -3.85
CA GLU A 22 -12.95 9.42 -4.64
C GLU A 22 -13.38 10.72 -3.95
N GLY A 23 -12.45 11.67 -3.83
CA GLY A 23 -12.69 12.97 -3.22
C GLY A 23 -12.73 13.01 -1.69
N ARG A 24 -12.71 11.87 -0.99
CA ARG A 24 -12.71 11.83 0.48
C ARG A 24 -11.40 12.39 1.05
N VAL A 25 -11.50 13.30 2.02
CA VAL A 25 -10.36 13.79 2.81
C VAL A 25 -10.16 12.89 4.03
N VAL A 26 -8.95 12.40 4.23
CA VAL A 26 -8.59 11.50 5.34
C VAL A 26 -7.32 11.99 6.03
N ARG A 27 -7.16 11.58 7.28
CA ARG A 27 -5.99 11.93 8.11
C ARG A 27 -5.18 10.67 8.41
N GLY A 28 -3.87 10.75 8.18
CA GLY A 28 -2.93 9.64 8.25
C GLY A 28 -2.57 9.10 6.86
N ARG A 29 -1.29 8.80 6.63
CA ARG A 29 -0.77 8.23 5.40
C ARG A 29 0.31 7.20 5.72
N VAL A 30 0.32 6.07 5.00
CA VAL A 30 1.35 5.03 5.17
C VAL A 30 2.69 5.62 4.72
N ARG A 31 3.68 5.61 5.62
CA ARG A 31 5.04 6.11 5.33
C ARG A 31 5.93 5.00 4.77
N ALA A 32 5.91 3.84 5.40
CA ALA A 32 6.67 2.67 4.98
C ALA A 32 5.95 1.37 5.34
N THR A 33 6.20 0.33 4.55
CA THR A 33 5.76 -1.05 4.81
C THR A 33 6.98 -1.95 4.79
N LEU A 34 7.12 -2.80 5.82
CA LEU A 34 8.20 -3.76 5.93
C LEU A 34 7.66 -5.18 5.82
N VAL A 35 8.36 -6.04 5.08
CA VAL A 35 8.08 -7.47 4.98
C VAL A 35 9.39 -8.24 5.20
N ARG A 36 9.41 -9.07 6.26
CA ARG A 36 10.59 -9.85 6.67
C ARG A 36 11.85 -8.98 6.87
N GLY A 37 11.67 -7.82 7.51
CA GLY A 37 12.77 -6.86 7.78
C GLY A 37 13.13 -5.94 6.62
N THR A 38 12.60 -6.16 5.41
CA THR A 38 12.90 -5.35 4.23
C THR A 38 11.82 -4.31 3.98
N VAL A 39 12.21 -3.06 3.70
CA VAL A 39 11.29 -2.00 3.24
C VAL A 39 10.80 -2.33 1.83
N VAL A 40 9.52 -2.70 1.71
CA VAL A 40 8.91 -3.11 0.43
C VAL A 40 8.09 -2.00 -0.22
N ALA A 41 7.67 -1.00 0.54
CA ALA A 41 7.04 0.21 0.04
C ALA A 41 7.40 1.38 0.94
N GLU A 42 7.64 2.56 0.36
CA GLU A 42 7.95 3.77 1.11
C GLU A 42 7.55 5.00 0.30
N GLY A 43 7.02 6.02 0.98
CA GLY A 43 6.62 7.27 0.32
C GLY A 43 5.49 7.12 -0.70
N GLY A 44 4.76 6.01 -0.65
CA GLY A 44 3.74 5.68 -1.64
C GLY A 44 4.26 4.92 -2.85
N GLU A 45 5.51 4.49 -2.90
CA GLU A 45 6.07 3.70 -4.01
C GLU A 45 6.39 2.26 -3.58
N VAL A 46 6.16 1.29 -4.47
CA VAL A 46 6.55 -0.11 -4.24
C VAL A 46 8.02 -0.29 -4.64
N LYS A 47 8.82 -0.78 -3.69
CA LYS A 47 10.28 -0.98 -3.85
C LYS A 47 10.68 -2.43 -4.04
N ALA A 48 9.84 -3.38 -3.64
CA ALA A 48 10.13 -4.80 -3.82
C ALA A 48 9.90 -5.24 -5.28
N PRO A 49 10.77 -6.09 -5.85
CA PRO A 49 10.59 -6.59 -7.21
C PRO A 49 9.40 -7.57 -7.28
N PRO A 50 8.78 -7.74 -8.47
CA PRO A 50 7.83 -8.82 -8.71
C PRO A 50 8.40 -10.17 -8.30
N GLY A 51 7.60 -10.98 -7.59
CA GLY A 51 8.04 -12.28 -7.08
C GLY A 51 8.70 -12.25 -5.68
N TYR A 52 8.89 -11.09 -5.05
CA TYR A 52 9.42 -11.00 -3.67
C TYR A 52 8.54 -11.68 -2.60
N GLY A 53 7.24 -11.78 -2.85
CA GLY A 53 6.29 -12.43 -1.96
C GLY A 53 6.52 -13.95 -1.86
N LEU A 54 6.20 -14.53 -0.71
CA LEU A 54 6.25 -15.98 -0.51
C LEU A 54 4.81 -16.48 -0.31
N MET A 55 4.46 -17.59 -0.97
CA MET A 55 3.21 -18.29 -0.69
C MET A 55 3.31 -18.94 0.69
N LEU A 56 2.47 -18.49 1.62
CA LEU A 56 2.40 -19.09 2.94
C LEU A 56 1.44 -20.27 2.91
N ARG A 57 1.87 -21.40 3.47
CA ARG A 57 0.97 -22.51 3.83
C ARG A 57 0.66 -22.41 5.32
N PRO A 58 -0.58 -22.70 5.74
CA PRO A 58 -0.90 -22.84 7.16
C PRO A 58 0.10 -23.81 7.81
N ARG A 59 0.58 -23.46 9.01
CA ARG A 59 1.40 -24.38 9.81
C ARG A 59 0.45 -25.27 10.60
N GLY A 60 0.18 -26.46 10.07
CA GLY A 60 -0.65 -27.48 10.72
C GLY A 60 -1.58 -28.17 9.73
N GLY A 61 -1.25 -29.42 9.42
CA GLY A 61 -2.15 -30.46 8.95
C GLY A 61 -2.04 -31.63 9.91
#